data_AF-U5SCZ8-F1
#
_entry.id   AF-U5SCZ8-F1
#
_cell.length_a   1.000
_cell.length_b   1.000
_cell.length_c   1.000
_cell.angle_alpha   90.00
_cell.angle_beta   90.00
_cell.angle_gamma   90.00
#
_symmetry.space_group_name_H-M   'P 1'
#
loop_
_entity.id
_entity.type
_entity.pdbx_description
1 polymer ?
#
loop_
_entity_poly.entity_id
_entity_poly.type
_entity_poly.pdbx_seq_one_letter_code
_entity_poly.pdbx_strand_id
1 'polypeptide(L)'
;MKNYLKLVNFEFNRCIKLYSVLIGLTIVSQIIAVFVESRQYLSMVNQEVYQNKIPKEAFLSETGGMSMFWVVNNGLFLVPILICISAILFYSFYIWYVEWMGKNSFIYRLLTLPTSRMAIFWSKLTTIALMIFGLVSVQLILLVAESQLLKALISDEFRIDLSIQKISQSSFYLSVLMPKTFLDFLTYYSIGFILLFLLFTAILFERSFRFKGAAIGIGYGIGLFFIFLAPVMARDLFNFNKLYPNEIMILEFILGILVIAISCWTSHYLLNKKVTV
;
A
#
# COMPACT_ATOMS: atom_id res chain seq x y z
N MET A 1 3.39 26.81 -9.77
CA MET A 1 4.02 25.48 -9.62
C MET A 1 5.11 25.41 -8.53
N LYS A 2 6.04 26.39 -8.43
CA LYS A 2 7.09 26.38 -7.38
C LYS A 2 6.56 26.28 -5.94
N ASN A 3 5.37 26.83 -5.65
CA ASN A 3 4.79 26.79 -4.31
C ASN A 3 4.16 25.42 -3.97
N TYR A 4 3.60 24.70 -4.95
CA TYR A 4 3.01 23.38 -4.74
C TYR A 4 4.07 22.33 -4.39
N LEU A 5 5.15 22.26 -5.17
CA LEU A 5 6.24 21.31 -4.89
C LEU A 5 6.93 21.60 -3.54
N LYS A 6 7.01 22.88 -3.15
CA LYS A 6 7.47 23.26 -1.80
C LYS A 6 6.54 22.74 -0.70
N LEU A 7 5.22 22.78 -0.90
CA LEU A 7 4.24 22.20 0.03
C LEU A 7 4.39 20.67 0.13
N VAL A 8 4.51 19.98 -1.00
CA VAL A 8 4.76 18.51 -1.01
C VAL A 8 6.06 18.19 -0.28
N ASN A 9 7.16 18.89 -0.59
CA ASN A 9 8.44 18.68 0.08
C ASN A 9 8.35 18.98 1.58
N PHE A 10 7.61 20.01 1.97
CA PHE A 10 7.38 20.34 3.36
C PHE A 10 6.64 19.21 4.10
N GLU A 11 5.56 18.67 3.52
CA GLU A 11 4.80 17.57 4.10
C GLU A 11 5.61 16.26 4.13
N PHE A 12 6.36 15.98 3.06
CA PHE A 12 7.23 14.81 2.99
C PHE A 12 8.36 14.86 4.01
N ASN A 13 8.98 16.03 4.22
CA ASN A 13 10.01 16.20 5.25
C ASN A 13 9.48 15.99 6.68
N ARG A 14 8.17 16.13 6.91
CA ARG A 14 7.57 15.80 8.21
C ARG A 14 7.42 14.29 8.41
N CYS A 15 7.12 13.55 7.35
CA CYS A 15 7.00 12.09 7.42
C CYS A 15 8.33 11.35 7.26
N ILE A 16 9.40 12.02 6.81
CA ILE A 16 10.66 11.35 6.41
C ILE A 16 11.26 10.47 7.51
N LYS A 17 11.21 10.90 8.78
CA LYS A 17 11.75 10.11 9.90
C LYS A 17 10.99 8.79 10.06
N LEU A 18 9.66 8.85 10.07
CA LEU A 18 8.81 7.66 10.13
C LEU A 18 9.04 6.79 8.90
N TYR A 19 9.12 7.40 7.73
CA TYR A 19 9.32 6.72 6.46
C TYR A 19 10.66 5.97 6.39
N SER A 20 11.76 6.60 6.81
CA SER A 20 13.08 5.96 6.88
C SER A 20 13.13 4.80 7.87
N VAL A 21 12.43 4.91 9.01
CA VAL A 21 12.31 3.81 9.98
C VAL A 21 11.56 2.62 9.36
N LEU A 22 10.45 2.87 8.65
CA LEU A 22 9.71 1.81 7.96
C LEU A 22 10.58 1.10 6.91
N ILE A 23 11.30 1.86 6.09
CA ILE A 23 12.23 1.30 5.09
C ILE A 23 13.31 0.45 5.77
N GLY A 24 13.98 1.00 6.79
CA GLY A 24 15.05 0.29 7.50
C GLY A 24 14.56 -0.99 8.16
N LEU A 25 13.38 -0.96 8.79
CA LEU A 25 12.75 -2.12 9.41
C LEU A 25 12.45 -3.21 8.37
N THR A 26 11.91 -2.85 7.21
CA THR A 26 11.63 -3.81 6.12
C THR A 26 12.91 -4.43 5.58
N ILE A 27 13.93 -3.63 5.28
CA ILE A 27 15.21 -4.12 4.78
C ILE A 27 15.83 -5.14 5.76
N VAL A 28 15.95 -4.75 7.04
CA VAL A 28 16.60 -5.60 8.04
C VAL A 28 15.83 -6.90 8.25
N SER A 29 14.50 -6.81 8.42
CA SER A 29 13.67 -7.97 8.71
C SER A 29 13.62 -8.97 7.55
N GLN A 30 13.51 -8.50 6.30
CA GLN A 30 13.45 -9.38 5.14
C GLN A 30 14.80 -10.04 4.84
N ILE A 31 15.92 -9.32 5.03
CA ILE A 31 17.26 -9.92 4.97
C ILE A 31 17.43 -11.02 6.03
N ILE A 32 16.99 -10.76 7.27
CA ILE A 32 17.02 -11.78 8.33
C ILE A 32 16.18 -13.00 7.93
N ALA A 33 15.01 -12.80 7.32
CA ALA A 33 14.17 -13.91 6.85
C ALA A 33 14.92 -14.81 5.86
N VAL A 34 15.65 -14.24 4.88
CA VAL A 34 16.48 -15.02 3.95
C VAL A 34 17.53 -15.84 4.68
N PHE A 35 18.22 -15.26 5.66
CA PHE A 35 19.26 -15.96 6.42
C PHE A 35 18.70 -17.09 7.29
N VAL A 36 17.59 -16.84 7.98
CA VAL A 36 16.95 -17.82 8.86
C VAL A 36 16.48 -19.02 8.04
N GLU A 37 15.74 -18.77 6.96
CA GLU A 37 15.22 -19.83 6.09
C GLU A 37 16.34 -20.62 5.40
N SER A 38 17.36 -19.92 4.89
CA SER A 38 18.53 -20.59 4.28
C SER A 38 19.25 -21.49 5.27
N ARG A 39 19.44 -21.03 6.52
CA ARG A 39 20.11 -21.83 7.56
C ARG A 39 19.28 -23.02 8.01
N GLN A 40 17.97 -22.84 8.17
CA GLN A 40 17.08 -23.95 8.52
C GLN A 40 17.10 -25.03 7.45
N TYR A 41 17.01 -24.64 6.18
CA TYR A 41 17.08 -25.57 5.06
C TYR A 41 18.45 -26.27 4.96
N LEU A 42 19.56 -25.55 5.07
CA LEU A 42 20.90 -26.16 5.06
C LEU A 42 21.12 -27.11 6.24
N SER A 43 20.51 -26.84 7.41
CA SER A 43 20.55 -27.76 8.54
C SER A 43 19.84 -29.08 8.21
N MET A 44 18.69 -29.03 7.54
CA MET A 44 17.98 -30.22 7.08
C MET A 44 18.80 -31.02 6.07
N VAL A 45 19.41 -30.34 5.09
CA VAL A 45 20.30 -30.97 4.12
C VAL A 45 21.48 -31.65 4.82
N ASN A 46 22.13 -30.97 5.77
CA ASN A 46 23.25 -31.53 6.52
C ASN A 46 22.86 -32.78 7.32
N GLN A 47 21.68 -32.80 7.93
CA GLN A 47 21.20 -33.94 8.68
C GLN A 47 20.82 -35.11 7.76
N GLU A 48 19.97 -34.87 6.78
CA GLU A 48 19.38 -35.96 5.99
C GLU A 48 20.34 -36.50 4.93
N VAL A 49 21.03 -35.62 4.21
CA VAL A 49 21.92 -36.02 3.10
C VAL A 49 23.29 -36.45 3.61
N TYR A 50 23.87 -35.71 4.56
CA TYR A 50 25.25 -35.99 4.99
C TYR A 50 25.34 -36.91 6.21
N GLN A 51 24.45 -36.80 7.20
CA GLN A 51 24.47 -37.68 8.38
C GLN A 51 23.69 -38.98 8.13
N ASN A 52 22.44 -38.88 7.69
CA ASN A 52 21.58 -40.05 7.42
C ASN A 52 21.87 -40.71 6.06
N LYS A 53 22.74 -40.11 5.23
CA LYS A 53 23.18 -40.62 3.92
C LYS A 53 22.03 -40.91 2.95
N ILE A 54 20.93 -40.17 3.07
CA ILE A 54 19.82 -40.26 2.13
C ILE A 54 20.32 -39.75 0.77
N PRO A 55 20.03 -40.45 -0.35
CA PRO A 55 20.38 -39.96 -1.68
C PRO A 55 19.77 -38.58 -1.92
N LYS A 56 20.54 -37.66 -2.51
CA LYS A 56 20.11 -36.28 -2.78
C LYS A 56 18.78 -36.21 -3.54
N GLU A 57 18.60 -37.10 -4.52
CA GLU A 57 17.40 -37.19 -5.35
C GLU A 57 16.16 -37.55 -4.51
N ALA A 58 16.31 -38.45 -3.55
CA ALA A 58 15.24 -38.82 -2.63
C ALA A 58 14.87 -37.64 -1.71
N PHE A 59 15.87 -36.95 -1.15
CA PHE A 59 15.64 -35.76 -0.32
C PHE A 59 14.88 -34.66 -1.07
N LEU A 60 15.30 -34.36 -2.31
CA LEU A 60 14.65 -33.34 -3.15
C LEU A 60 13.23 -33.74 -3.57
N SER A 61 12.95 -35.04 -3.72
CA SER A 61 11.60 -35.52 -4.03
C SER A 61 10.63 -35.37 -2.86
N GLU A 62 11.13 -35.48 -1.62
CA GLU A 62 10.30 -35.38 -0.41
C GLU A 62 10.16 -33.94 0.09
N THR A 63 11.28 -33.20 0.18
CA THR A 63 11.33 -31.86 0.79
C THR A 63 11.18 -30.75 -0.25
N GLY A 64 11.52 -31.02 -1.50
CA GLY A 64 11.65 -30.00 -2.54
C GLY A 64 12.91 -29.16 -2.40
N GLY A 65 13.24 -28.39 -3.45
CA GLY A 65 14.36 -27.45 -3.42
C GLY A 65 14.01 -26.14 -2.74
N MET A 66 15.01 -25.51 -2.12
CA MET A 66 14.84 -24.21 -1.47
C MET A 66 14.58 -23.12 -2.50
N SER A 67 13.62 -22.25 -2.23
CA SER A 67 13.21 -21.18 -3.14
C SER A 67 12.73 -19.94 -2.38
N MET A 68 12.61 -18.82 -3.09
CA MET A 68 12.05 -17.59 -2.51
C MET A 68 10.60 -17.73 -2.04
N PHE A 69 9.89 -18.79 -2.41
CA PHE A 69 8.54 -19.08 -1.91
C PHE A 69 8.53 -19.21 -0.37
N TRP A 70 9.51 -19.91 0.19
CA TRP A 70 9.62 -20.15 1.64
C TRP A 70 9.92 -18.83 2.38
N VAL A 71 10.84 -18.03 1.83
CA VAL A 71 11.21 -16.72 2.39
C VAL A 71 10.03 -15.75 2.41
N VAL A 72 9.32 -15.61 1.29
CA VAL A 72 8.24 -14.63 1.16
C VAL A 72 7.02 -14.98 2.01
N ASN A 73 6.81 -16.27 2.30
CA ASN A 73 5.74 -16.72 3.18
C ASN A 73 6.14 -16.76 4.66
N ASN A 74 7.39 -16.46 5.00
CA ASN A 74 7.83 -16.34 6.39
C ASN A 74 7.23 -15.08 7.04
N GLY A 75 6.81 -15.19 8.31
CA GLY A 75 6.29 -14.07 9.10
C GLY A 75 7.27 -12.88 9.19
N LEU A 76 8.58 -13.12 9.28
CA LEU A 76 9.62 -12.08 9.27
C LEU A 76 9.67 -11.29 7.97
N PHE A 77 9.22 -11.87 6.86
CA PHE A 77 9.09 -11.18 5.59
C PHE A 77 7.78 -10.38 5.51
N LEU A 78 6.67 -10.97 5.97
CA LEU A 78 5.32 -10.41 5.84
C LEU A 78 4.98 -9.32 6.86
N VAL A 79 5.43 -9.48 8.12
CA VAL A 79 5.11 -8.55 9.22
C VAL A 79 5.56 -7.12 8.91
N PRO A 80 6.78 -6.85 8.42
CA PRO A 80 7.20 -5.50 8.00
C PRO A 80 6.28 -4.85 6.96
N ILE A 81 5.80 -5.64 5.99
CA ILE A 81 4.90 -5.14 4.93
C ILE A 81 3.57 -4.71 5.56
N LEU A 82 3.00 -5.53 6.45
CA LEU A 82 1.79 -5.19 7.18
C LEU A 82 1.97 -3.94 8.04
N ILE A 83 3.08 -3.83 8.77
CA ILE A 83 3.42 -2.65 9.56
C ILE A 83 3.48 -1.40 8.68
N CYS A 84 4.09 -1.49 7.49
CA CYS A 84 4.15 -0.39 6.54
C CYS A 84 2.76 0.05 6.06
N ILE A 85 1.91 -0.91 5.66
CA ILE A 85 0.54 -0.63 5.21
C ILE A 85 -0.26 0.05 6.33
N SER A 86 -0.24 -0.52 7.54
CA SER A 86 -0.94 0.04 8.69
C SER A 86 -0.41 1.42 9.05
N ALA A 87 0.91 1.62 9.06
CA ALA A 87 1.53 2.90 9.38
C ALA A 87 1.14 4.00 8.37
N ILE A 88 1.10 3.69 7.07
CA ILE A 88 0.65 4.65 6.06
C ILE A 88 -0.84 4.98 6.22
N LEU A 89 -1.68 3.98 6.50
CA LEU A 89 -3.10 4.20 6.74
C LEU A 89 -3.31 5.13 7.95
N PHE A 90 -2.66 4.85 9.08
CA PHE A 90 -2.71 5.73 10.25
C PHE A 90 -2.14 7.13 9.94
N TYR A 91 -1.03 7.20 9.21
CA TYR A 91 -0.43 8.48 8.85
C TYR A 91 -1.33 9.32 7.94
N SER A 92 -2.15 8.67 7.10
CA SER A 92 -3.14 9.34 6.24
C SER A 92 -4.21 10.09 7.04
N PHE A 93 -4.55 9.62 8.25
CA PHE A 93 -5.35 10.40 9.19
C PHE A 93 -4.47 11.46 9.89
N TYR A 94 -3.35 11.03 10.45
CA TYR A 94 -2.45 11.88 11.27
C TYR A 94 -2.03 13.18 10.56
N ILE A 95 -1.69 13.11 9.27
CA ILE A 95 -1.28 14.25 8.45
C ILE A 95 -2.31 15.39 8.43
N TRP A 96 -3.58 15.07 8.63
CA TRP A 96 -4.62 16.06 8.84
C TRP A 96 -4.72 16.46 10.31
N TYR A 97 -5.01 15.52 11.22
CA TYR A 97 -5.40 15.83 12.61
C TYR A 97 -4.37 16.66 13.39
N VAL A 98 -3.07 16.39 13.20
CA VAL A 98 -1.98 17.10 13.91
C VAL A 98 -2.01 18.60 13.67
N GLU A 99 -2.40 19.02 12.47
CA GLU A 99 -2.36 20.43 12.10
C GLU A 99 -3.49 21.24 12.72
N TRP A 100 -4.57 20.54 13.11
CA TRP A 100 -5.72 21.10 13.80
C TRP A 100 -5.55 21.11 15.32
N MET A 101 -4.58 20.36 15.86
CA MET A 101 -4.32 20.30 17.30
C MET A 101 -3.48 21.49 17.77
N GLY A 102 -4.11 22.45 18.47
CA GLY A 102 -3.41 23.53 19.20
C GLY A 102 -4.14 24.88 19.17
N LYS A 103 -3.84 25.76 20.14
CA LYS A 103 -4.42 27.12 20.26
C LYS A 103 -4.04 28.06 19.11
N ASN A 104 -2.90 27.82 18.45
CA ASN A 104 -2.45 28.48 17.21
C ASN A 104 -2.29 27.43 16.11
N SER A 105 -3.40 26.93 15.58
CA SER A 105 -3.35 25.76 14.68
C SER A 105 -2.48 26.04 13.45
N PHE A 106 -1.59 25.09 13.13
CA PHE A 106 -0.65 25.22 12.02
C PHE A 106 -1.40 25.34 10.69
N ILE A 107 -2.59 24.73 10.59
CA ILE A 107 -3.40 24.80 9.39
C ILE A 107 -3.91 26.20 9.06
N TYR A 108 -4.14 27.07 10.06
CA TYR A 108 -4.51 28.46 9.79
C TYR A 108 -3.41 29.19 9.00
N ARG A 109 -2.13 28.96 9.36
CA ARG A 109 -1.00 29.51 8.60
C ARG A 109 -0.95 28.97 7.17
N LEU A 110 -1.17 27.66 6.99
CA LEU A 110 -1.25 27.03 5.67
C LEU A 110 -2.38 27.60 4.81
N LEU A 111 -3.57 27.77 5.39
CA LEU A 111 -4.76 28.28 4.69
C LEU A 111 -4.66 29.78 4.34
N THR A 112 -3.80 30.53 5.04
CA THR A 112 -3.48 31.94 4.73
C THR A 112 -2.37 32.13 3.72
N LEU A 113 -1.67 31.04 3.31
CA LEU A 113 -0.65 31.14 2.26
C LEU A 113 -1.28 31.68 0.96
N PRO A 114 -0.54 32.48 0.16
CA PRO A 114 -0.99 32.96 -1.16
C PRO A 114 -0.93 31.83 -2.21
N THR A 115 -1.58 30.72 -1.90
CA THR A 115 -1.70 29.51 -2.71
C THR A 115 -3.14 29.03 -2.64
N SER A 116 -3.61 28.32 -3.67
CA SER A 116 -4.98 27.77 -3.61
C SER A 116 -5.10 26.83 -2.39
N ARG A 117 -6.20 26.94 -1.64
CA ARG A 117 -6.43 26.06 -0.48
C ARG A 117 -6.46 24.58 -0.90
N MET A 118 -6.88 24.32 -2.12
CA MET A 118 -6.85 22.98 -2.73
C MET A 118 -5.43 22.44 -2.93
N ALA A 119 -4.41 23.30 -3.06
CA ALA A 119 -3.02 22.85 -3.13
C ALA A 119 -2.58 22.12 -1.85
N ILE A 120 -3.16 22.47 -0.70
CA ILE A 120 -2.91 21.78 0.59
C ILE A 120 -3.43 20.34 0.50
N PHE A 121 -4.68 20.17 0.06
CA PHE A 121 -5.29 18.85 -0.14
C PHE A 121 -4.43 17.98 -1.08
N TRP A 122 -4.09 18.50 -2.26
CA TRP A 122 -3.26 17.79 -3.23
C TRP A 122 -1.87 17.47 -2.69
N SER A 123 -1.26 18.39 -1.93
CA SER A 123 0.09 18.16 -1.40
C SER A 123 0.14 17.00 -0.41
N LYS A 124 -0.88 16.88 0.45
CA LYS A 124 -1.02 15.74 1.38
C LYS A 124 -1.26 14.45 0.63
N LEU A 125 -2.13 14.47 -0.39
CA LEU A 125 -2.44 13.29 -1.19
C LEU A 125 -1.20 12.79 -1.93
N THR A 126 -0.47 13.69 -2.58
CA THR A 126 0.80 13.35 -3.25
C THR A 126 1.85 12.87 -2.26
N THR A 127 1.90 13.40 -1.03
CA THR A 127 2.82 12.91 0.00
C THR A 127 2.54 11.45 0.35
N ILE A 128 1.28 11.09 0.59
CA ILE A 128 0.89 9.70 0.85
C ILE A 128 1.16 8.82 -0.38
N ALA A 129 0.84 9.30 -1.59
CA ALA A 129 1.12 8.58 -2.83
C ALA A 129 2.62 8.27 -3.00
N LEU A 130 3.49 9.26 -2.73
CA LEU A 130 4.94 9.10 -2.78
C LEU A 130 5.44 8.08 -1.75
N MET A 131 4.87 8.07 -0.54
CA MET A 131 5.20 7.04 0.46
C MET A 131 4.82 5.64 -0.01
N ILE A 132 3.62 5.47 -0.59
CA ILE A 132 3.15 4.17 -1.09
C ILE A 132 4.05 3.69 -2.24
N PHE A 133 4.19 4.49 -3.30
CA PHE A 133 4.99 4.10 -4.47
C PHE A 133 6.48 3.96 -4.15
N GLY A 134 6.99 4.76 -3.22
CA GLY A 134 8.36 4.65 -2.76
C GLY A 134 8.62 3.33 -2.03
N LEU A 135 7.72 2.86 -1.16
CA LEU A 135 7.87 1.56 -0.48
C LEU A 135 7.72 0.40 -1.46
N VAL A 136 6.79 0.48 -2.41
CA VAL A 136 6.67 -0.52 -3.47
C VAL A 136 7.95 -0.61 -4.29
N SER A 137 8.57 0.53 -4.59
CA SER A 137 9.86 0.59 -5.29
C SER A 137 10.99 -0.03 -4.48
N VAL A 138 11.07 0.26 -3.17
CA VAL A 138 12.03 -0.38 -2.26
C VAL A 138 11.80 -1.89 -2.20
N GLN A 139 10.55 -2.35 -2.12
CA GLN A 139 10.20 -3.76 -2.08
C GLN A 139 10.63 -4.50 -3.37
N LEU A 140 10.50 -3.85 -4.54
CA LEU A 140 10.99 -4.42 -5.81
C LEU A 140 12.51 -4.63 -5.79
N ILE A 141 13.25 -3.62 -5.33
CA ILE A 141 14.71 -3.69 -5.21
C ILE A 141 15.11 -4.79 -4.22
N LEU A 142 14.43 -4.87 -3.07
CA LEU A 142 14.66 -5.88 -2.06
C LEU A 142 14.43 -7.30 -2.57
N LEU A 143 13.33 -7.55 -3.29
CA LEU A 143 13.07 -8.88 -3.87
C LEU A 143 14.18 -9.34 -4.81
N VAL A 144 14.73 -8.43 -5.62
CA VAL A 144 15.88 -8.74 -6.48
C VAL A 144 17.11 -9.02 -5.65
N ALA A 145 17.42 -8.17 -4.66
CA ALA A 145 18.59 -8.32 -3.79
C ALA A 145 18.54 -9.62 -2.98
N GLU A 146 17.40 -9.96 -2.40
CA GLU A 146 17.17 -11.17 -1.61
C GLU A 146 17.22 -12.43 -2.45
N SER A 147 16.69 -12.38 -3.68
CA SER A 147 16.83 -13.50 -4.62
C SER A 147 18.31 -13.77 -4.92
N GLN A 148 19.12 -12.72 -5.10
CA GLN A 148 20.58 -12.87 -5.28
C GLN A 148 21.27 -13.36 -4.01
N LEU A 149 20.84 -12.88 -2.84
CA LEU A 149 21.35 -13.33 -1.55
C LEU A 149 21.09 -14.83 -1.33
N LEU A 150 19.87 -15.30 -1.63
CA LEU A 150 19.52 -16.72 -1.57
C LEU A 150 20.42 -17.55 -2.48
N LYS A 151 20.70 -17.06 -3.70
CA LYS A 151 21.62 -17.71 -4.64
C LYS A 151 23.04 -17.81 -4.10
N ALA A 152 23.49 -16.81 -3.37
CA ALA A 152 24.81 -16.83 -2.75
C ALA A 152 24.88 -17.78 -1.54
N LEU A 153 23.78 -18.03 -0.85
CA LEU A 153 23.75 -18.87 0.37
C LEU A 153 23.55 -20.35 0.08
N ILE A 154 22.84 -20.71 -0.99
CA ILE A 154 22.45 -22.10 -1.28
C ILE A 154 22.97 -22.49 -2.65
N SER A 155 23.65 -23.64 -2.73
CA SER A 155 24.15 -24.19 -3.98
C SER A 155 23.03 -24.55 -4.95
N ASP A 156 23.30 -24.43 -6.24
CA ASP A 156 22.33 -24.67 -7.33
C ASP A 156 21.70 -26.08 -7.26
N GLU A 157 22.42 -27.07 -6.75
CA GLU A 157 21.92 -28.45 -6.58
C GLU A 157 20.69 -28.58 -5.66
N PHE A 158 20.53 -27.66 -4.70
CA PHE A 158 19.44 -27.71 -3.71
C PHE A 158 18.49 -26.53 -3.81
N ARG A 159 18.56 -25.75 -4.90
CA ARG A 159 17.85 -24.48 -5.06
C ARG A 159 16.94 -24.50 -6.28
N ILE A 160 15.76 -23.92 -6.14
CA ILE A 160 14.82 -23.66 -7.23
C ILE A 160 14.72 -22.15 -7.44
N ASP A 161 15.23 -21.69 -8.57
CA ASP A 161 15.20 -20.28 -8.95
C ASP A 161 13.80 -19.90 -9.48
N LEU A 162 13.15 -18.97 -8.80
CA LEU A 162 11.86 -18.42 -9.21
C LEU A 162 12.05 -17.08 -9.92
N SER A 163 11.23 -16.82 -10.95
CA SER A 163 11.15 -15.49 -11.54
C SER A 163 10.41 -14.53 -10.60
N ILE A 164 10.73 -13.23 -10.68
CA ILE A 164 10.09 -12.18 -9.87
C ILE A 164 8.56 -12.23 -9.96
N GLN A 165 8.02 -12.52 -11.15
CA GLN A 165 6.58 -12.66 -11.36
C GLN A 165 5.98 -13.81 -10.55
N LYS A 166 6.67 -14.96 -10.49
CA LYS A 166 6.24 -16.11 -9.67
C LYS A 166 6.39 -15.81 -8.17
N ILE A 167 7.46 -15.12 -7.78
CA ILE A 167 7.68 -14.69 -6.39
C ILE A 167 6.56 -13.75 -5.94
N SER A 168 6.17 -12.76 -6.75
CA SER A 168 5.06 -11.86 -6.41
C SER A 168 3.74 -12.62 -6.17
N GLN A 169 3.49 -13.68 -6.95
CA GLN A 169 2.29 -14.50 -6.83
C GLN A 169 2.33 -15.52 -5.68
N SER A 170 3.48 -15.69 -5.04
CA SER A 170 3.64 -16.66 -3.96
C SER A 170 2.97 -16.25 -2.65
N SER A 171 2.65 -14.96 -2.49
CA SER A 171 1.98 -14.43 -1.31
C SER A 171 0.89 -13.45 -1.72
N PHE A 172 -0.23 -13.50 -1.00
CA PHE A 172 -1.36 -12.57 -1.19
C PHE A 172 -0.90 -11.11 -1.13
N TYR A 173 -0.08 -10.74 -0.15
CA TYR A 173 0.35 -9.36 0.05
C TYR A 173 1.22 -8.84 -1.09
N LEU A 174 2.16 -9.66 -1.58
CA LEU A 174 2.95 -9.29 -2.75
C LEU A 174 2.09 -9.23 -4.02
N SER A 175 1.12 -10.13 -4.17
CA SER A 175 0.24 -10.13 -5.36
C SER A 175 -0.62 -8.87 -5.46
N VAL A 176 -0.98 -8.26 -4.32
CA VAL A 176 -1.69 -6.97 -4.27
C VAL A 176 -0.74 -5.80 -4.53
N LEU A 177 0.47 -5.82 -3.97
CA LEU A 177 1.48 -4.75 -4.15
C LEU A 177 2.07 -4.73 -5.57
N MET A 178 2.30 -5.91 -6.14
CA MET A 178 2.97 -6.15 -7.43
C MET A 178 2.12 -7.08 -8.30
N PRO A 179 0.94 -6.61 -8.74
CA PRO A 179 0.03 -7.43 -9.50
C PRO A 179 0.60 -7.88 -10.83
N LYS A 180 0.08 -9.01 -11.32
CA LYS A 180 0.55 -9.67 -12.54
C LYS A 180 0.30 -8.82 -13.79
N THR A 181 -0.84 -8.15 -13.82
CA THR A 181 -1.30 -7.40 -15.00
C THR A 181 -1.43 -5.92 -14.68
N PHE A 182 -1.27 -5.09 -15.71
CA PHE A 182 -1.47 -3.64 -15.60
C PHE A 182 -2.91 -3.27 -15.23
N LEU A 183 -3.88 -4.09 -15.61
CA LEU A 183 -5.28 -3.90 -15.24
C LEU A 183 -5.50 -4.12 -13.74
N ASP A 184 -4.97 -5.21 -13.19
CA ASP A 184 -5.03 -5.49 -11.75
C ASP A 184 -4.30 -4.39 -10.95
N PHE A 185 -3.17 -3.89 -11.46
CA PHE A 185 -2.49 -2.71 -10.90
C PHE A 185 -3.43 -1.50 -10.86
N LEU A 186 -4.07 -1.17 -11.96
CA LEU A 186 -4.98 -0.04 -12.03
C LEU A 186 -6.14 -0.22 -11.03
N THR A 187 -6.72 -1.41 -10.94
CA THR A 187 -7.84 -1.71 -10.03
C THR A 187 -7.42 -1.57 -8.57
N TYR A 188 -6.40 -2.28 -8.11
CA TYR A 188 -6.00 -2.27 -6.69
C TYR A 188 -5.55 -0.88 -6.22
N TYR A 189 -4.74 -0.19 -7.02
CA TYR A 189 -4.27 1.15 -6.65
C TYR A 189 -5.39 2.19 -6.75
N SER A 190 -6.30 2.09 -7.72
CA SER A 190 -7.45 3.01 -7.82
C SER A 190 -8.36 2.90 -6.60
N ILE A 191 -8.63 1.67 -6.12
CA ILE A 191 -9.40 1.46 -4.88
C ILE A 191 -8.73 2.17 -3.70
N GLY A 192 -7.41 1.99 -3.54
CA GLY A 192 -6.63 2.66 -2.50
C GLY A 192 -6.70 4.18 -2.59
N PHE A 193 -6.55 4.74 -3.80
CA PHE A 193 -6.67 6.18 -4.02
C PHE A 193 -8.07 6.70 -3.74
N ILE A 194 -9.12 6.03 -4.19
CA ILE A 194 -10.52 6.41 -3.92
C ILE A 194 -10.77 6.45 -2.41
N LEU A 195 -10.31 5.43 -1.67
CA LEU A 195 -10.40 5.43 -0.21
C LEU A 195 -9.67 6.62 0.43
N LEU A 196 -8.48 6.98 -0.07
CA LEU A 196 -7.77 8.18 0.41
C LEU A 196 -8.53 9.47 0.12
N PHE A 197 -9.12 9.63 -1.07
CA PHE A 197 -9.96 10.80 -1.41
C PHE A 197 -11.18 10.90 -0.49
N LEU A 198 -11.86 9.78 -0.27
CA LEU A 198 -13.04 9.72 0.60
C LEU A 198 -12.68 10.01 2.06
N LEU A 199 -11.57 9.45 2.55
CA LEU A 199 -11.04 9.69 3.89
C LEU A 199 -10.71 11.17 4.08
N PHE A 200 -9.99 11.78 3.16
CA PHE A 200 -9.63 13.21 3.26
C PHE A 200 -10.88 14.09 3.22
N THR A 201 -11.84 13.76 2.34
CA THR A 201 -13.11 14.51 2.25
C THR A 201 -13.93 14.36 3.54
N ALA A 202 -13.97 13.16 4.14
CA ALA A 202 -14.65 12.91 5.41
C ALA A 202 -14.02 13.69 6.57
N ILE A 203 -12.69 13.78 6.63
CA ILE A 203 -12.00 14.61 7.63
C ILE A 203 -12.35 16.10 7.44
N LEU A 204 -12.43 16.58 6.21
CA LEU A 204 -12.84 17.96 5.93
C LEU A 204 -14.30 18.23 6.35
N PHE A 205 -15.19 17.24 6.19
CA PHE A 205 -16.55 17.33 6.71
C PHE A 205 -16.59 17.41 8.23
N GLU A 206 -15.87 16.53 8.94
CA GLU A 206 -15.72 16.60 10.40
C GLU A 206 -15.27 17.99 10.83
N ARG A 207 -14.28 18.58 10.15
CA ARG A 207 -13.76 19.89 10.54
C ARG A 207 -14.72 21.03 10.22
N SER A 208 -15.51 20.91 9.16
CA SER A 208 -16.47 21.95 8.75
C SER A 208 -17.73 21.98 9.64
N PHE A 209 -18.17 20.84 10.16
CA PHE A 209 -19.43 20.73 10.92
C PHE A 209 -19.29 20.01 12.28
N ARG A 210 -18.07 19.86 12.79
CA ARG A 210 -17.72 19.18 14.05
C ARG A 210 -18.30 17.74 14.07
N PHE A 211 -18.91 17.34 15.18
CA PHE A 211 -19.45 15.99 15.37
C PHE A 211 -20.55 15.62 14.35
N LYS A 212 -21.41 16.56 13.97
CA LYS A 212 -22.40 16.34 12.88
C LYS A 212 -21.70 16.13 11.53
N GLY A 213 -20.59 16.81 11.32
CA GLY A 213 -19.73 16.64 10.16
C GLY A 213 -19.09 15.27 10.07
N ALA A 214 -18.66 14.68 11.19
CA ALA A 214 -18.11 13.33 11.20
C ALA A 214 -19.14 12.32 10.69
N ALA A 215 -20.38 12.37 11.19
CA ALA A 215 -21.44 11.48 10.74
C ALA A 215 -21.76 11.66 9.24
N ILE A 216 -21.86 12.91 8.77
CA ILE A 216 -22.10 13.21 7.35
C ILE A 216 -20.94 12.75 6.48
N GLY A 217 -19.69 12.98 6.91
CA GLY A 217 -18.48 12.60 6.19
C GLY A 217 -18.34 11.08 6.06
N ILE A 218 -18.61 10.34 7.14
CA ILE A 218 -18.63 8.87 7.13
C ILE A 218 -19.75 8.36 6.21
N GLY A 219 -20.96 8.90 6.32
CA GLY A 219 -22.08 8.51 5.46
C GLY A 219 -21.81 8.80 3.98
N TYR A 220 -21.21 9.95 3.67
CA TYR A 220 -20.76 10.33 2.34
C TYR A 220 -19.70 9.35 1.80
N GLY A 221 -18.68 9.07 2.62
CA GLY A 221 -17.60 8.14 2.27
C GLY A 221 -18.11 6.74 1.98
N ILE A 222 -18.92 6.20 2.88
CA ILE A 222 -19.53 4.88 2.74
C ILE A 222 -20.45 4.83 1.51
N GLY A 223 -21.33 5.83 1.34
CA GLY A 223 -22.26 5.88 0.22
C GLY A 223 -21.56 5.91 -1.15
N LEU A 224 -20.55 6.77 -1.31
CA LEU A 224 -19.78 6.82 -2.56
C LEU A 224 -18.92 5.58 -2.77
N PHE A 225 -18.39 4.98 -1.71
CA PHE A 225 -17.65 3.73 -1.82
C PHE A 225 -18.54 2.57 -2.28
N PHE A 226 -19.77 2.47 -1.77
CA PHE A 226 -20.74 1.50 -2.25
C PHE A 226 -21.19 1.75 -3.68
N ILE A 227 -21.37 3.01 -4.09
CA ILE A 227 -21.66 3.35 -5.49
C ILE A 227 -20.53 2.89 -6.40
N PHE A 228 -19.28 3.10 -5.98
CA PHE A 228 -18.11 2.65 -6.74
C PHE A 228 -18.05 1.11 -6.85
N LEU A 229 -18.30 0.38 -5.75
CA LEU A 229 -18.31 -1.09 -5.76
C LEU A 229 -19.58 -1.72 -6.32
N ALA A 230 -20.60 -0.92 -6.67
CA ALA A 230 -21.90 -1.42 -7.10
C ALA A 230 -21.84 -2.42 -8.27
N PRO A 231 -21.01 -2.22 -9.33
CA PRO A 231 -20.92 -3.19 -10.43
C PRO A 231 -20.45 -4.58 -10.00
N VAL A 232 -19.44 -4.65 -9.11
CA VAL A 232 -18.92 -5.92 -8.58
C VAL A 232 -19.91 -6.55 -7.61
N MET A 233 -20.50 -5.75 -6.72
CA MET A 233 -21.52 -6.26 -5.80
C MET A 233 -22.74 -6.81 -6.55
N ALA A 234 -23.19 -6.15 -7.62
CA ALA A 234 -24.28 -6.63 -8.46
C ALA A 234 -23.98 -7.99 -9.09
N ARG A 235 -22.76 -8.22 -9.56
CA ARG A 235 -22.33 -9.50 -10.10
C ARG A 235 -22.25 -10.57 -9.01
N ASP A 236 -21.49 -10.32 -7.96
CA ASP A 236 -21.06 -11.38 -7.03
C ASP A 236 -22.10 -11.69 -5.95
N LEU A 237 -22.84 -10.67 -5.47
CA LEU A 237 -23.84 -10.85 -4.41
C LEU A 237 -25.25 -11.10 -4.95
N PHE A 238 -25.57 -10.52 -6.10
CA PHE A 238 -26.92 -10.57 -6.67
C PHE A 238 -27.01 -11.44 -7.94
N ASN A 239 -25.93 -12.12 -8.32
CA ASN A 239 -25.83 -12.98 -9.51
C ASN A 239 -26.30 -12.29 -10.80
N PHE A 240 -26.17 -10.97 -10.91
CA PHE A 240 -26.47 -10.23 -12.14
C PHE A 240 -25.35 -10.43 -13.17
N ASN A 241 -25.32 -11.60 -13.80
CA ASN A 241 -24.36 -11.96 -14.85
C ASN A 241 -24.73 -11.37 -16.23
N LYS A 242 -25.40 -10.21 -16.27
CA LYS A 242 -25.74 -9.53 -17.53
C LYS A 242 -24.55 -8.78 -18.14
N LEU A 243 -23.56 -8.41 -17.33
CA LEU A 243 -22.39 -7.65 -17.75
C LEU A 243 -21.18 -8.57 -17.86
N TYR A 244 -20.40 -8.40 -18.92
CA TYR A 244 -19.12 -9.10 -19.06
C TYR A 244 -18.09 -8.55 -18.07
N PRO A 245 -17.09 -9.35 -17.64
CA PRO A 245 -16.05 -8.89 -16.72
C PRO A 245 -15.33 -7.61 -17.17
N ASN A 246 -15.10 -7.47 -18.49
CA ASN A 246 -14.47 -6.27 -19.05
C ASN A 246 -15.38 -5.04 -18.96
N GLU A 247 -16.70 -5.20 -19.09
CA GLU A 247 -17.66 -4.09 -18.98
C GLU A 247 -17.76 -3.61 -17.53
N ILE A 248 -17.77 -4.54 -16.58
CA ILE A 248 -17.72 -4.24 -15.14
C ILE A 248 -16.50 -3.40 -14.81
N MET A 249 -15.32 -3.80 -15.32
CA MET A 249 -14.08 -3.07 -15.10
C MET A 249 -14.11 -1.65 -15.70
N ILE A 250 -14.66 -1.48 -16.91
CA ILE A 250 -14.82 -0.15 -17.52
C ILE A 250 -15.77 0.72 -16.69
N LEU A 251 -16.88 0.15 -16.20
CA LEU A 251 -17.83 0.85 -15.34
C LEU A 251 -17.19 1.27 -14.01
N GLU A 252 -16.42 0.39 -13.37
CA GLU A 252 -15.67 0.73 -12.15
C GLU A 252 -14.70 1.87 -12.39
N PHE A 253 -13.99 1.87 -13.52
CA PHE A 253 -13.08 2.95 -13.85
C PHE A 253 -13.81 4.30 -14.03
N ILE A 254 -14.95 4.30 -14.74
CA ILE A 254 -15.79 5.49 -14.91
C ILE A 254 -16.33 5.99 -13.56
N LEU A 255 -16.88 5.07 -12.75
CA LEU A 255 -17.41 5.40 -11.42
C LEU A 255 -16.30 5.90 -10.49
N GLY A 256 -15.10 5.33 -10.56
CA GLY A 256 -13.94 5.78 -9.81
C GLY A 256 -13.55 7.22 -10.13
N ILE A 257 -13.51 7.57 -11.42
CA ILE A 257 -13.28 8.96 -11.86
C ILE A 257 -14.37 9.89 -11.34
N LEU A 258 -15.65 9.48 -11.41
CA LEU A 258 -16.77 10.27 -10.90
C LEU A 258 -16.67 10.49 -9.39
N VAL A 259 -16.37 9.45 -8.61
CA VAL A 259 -16.19 9.54 -7.16
C VAL A 259 -15.04 10.48 -6.81
N ILE A 260 -13.91 10.38 -7.50
CA ILE A 260 -12.77 11.29 -7.32
C ILE A 260 -13.17 12.74 -7.66
N ALA A 261 -13.87 12.96 -8.78
CA ALA A 261 -14.32 14.29 -9.19
C ALA A 261 -15.28 14.92 -8.16
N ILE A 262 -16.26 14.15 -7.69
CA ILE A 262 -17.22 14.58 -6.67
C ILE A 262 -16.52 14.87 -5.34
N SER A 263 -15.56 14.03 -4.93
CA SER A 263 -14.76 14.22 -3.72
C SER A 263 -13.88 15.47 -3.79
N CYS A 264 -13.26 15.69 -4.95
CA CYS A 264 -12.45 16.87 -5.24
C CYS A 264 -13.29 18.15 -5.20
N TRP A 265 -14.45 18.16 -5.86
CA TRP A 265 -15.39 19.27 -5.84
C TRP A 265 -15.87 19.58 -4.43
N THR A 266 -16.26 18.54 -3.68
CA THR A 266 -16.75 18.67 -2.31
C THR A 266 -15.65 19.22 -1.39
N SER A 267 -14.44 18.68 -1.49
CA SER A 267 -13.28 19.17 -0.74
C SER A 267 -12.96 20.64 -1.06
N HIS A 268 -13.02 21.04 -2.33
CA HIS A 268 -12.85 22.42 -2.76
C HIS A 268 -13.91 23.34 -2.13
N TYR A 269 -15.18 22.94 -2.15
CA TYR A 269 -16.26 23.68 -1.52
C TYR A 269 -16.05 23.84 -0.01
N LEU A 270 -15.73 22.75 0.70
CA LEU A 270 -15.51 22.76 2.15
C LEU A 270 -14.34 23.68 2.53
N LEU A 271 -13.20 23.56 1.86
CA LEU A 271 -12.01 24.36 2.13
C LEU A 271 -12.21 25.85 1.86
N ASN A 272 -13.02 26.22 0.85
CA ASN A 272 -13.20 27.62 0.47
C ASN A 272 -14.37 28.31 1.20
N LYS A 273 -15.44 27.58 1.52
CA LYS A 273 -16.70 28.17 2.00
C LYS A 273 -17.03 27.84 3.45
N LYS A 274 -16.47 26.78 4.04
CA LYS A 274 -16.89 26.29 5.37
C LYS A 274 -15.76 26.21 6.38
N VAL A 275 -14.54 25.91 5.95
CA VAL A 275 -13.35 26.03 6.80
C VAL A 275 -13.03 27.52 6.98
N THR A 276 -13.57 28.10 8.04
CA THR A 276 -13.26 29.47 8.48
C THR A 276 -11.99 29.45 9.33
N VAL A 277 -11.06 30.34 8.98
CA VAL A 277 -9.89 30.70 9.80
C VAL A 277 -10.37 31.41 11.06
#